data_AF-A0A4S8R100-F1
#
_entry.id   AF-A0A4S8R100-F1
#
_cell.length_a   1.000
_cell.length_b   1.000
_cell.length_c   1.000
_cell.angle_alpha   90.00
_cell.angle_beta   90.00
_cell.angle_gamma   90.00
#
_symmetry.space_group_name_H-M   'P 1'
#
loop_
_entity.id
_entity.type
_entity.pdbx_description
1 polymer ?
#
loop_
_entity_poly.entity_id
_entity_poly.type
_entity_poly.pdbx_seq_one_letter_code
_entity_poly.pdbx_strand_id
1 'polypeptide(L)'
;MSAKDVRTHIMLDLAIAAHPLKHNPAIIQIGAVHFDIETGEILKTFSIDINLESCIESGLITDSDTLQWLEKNIPDTLSASQNSKVALQIALKRLTTWLSSCHKSNQVSIKTNYPAARFDPTDLQVMIWAYGSTQDCRWMESAYKAADLRKPWMYYNDLCVRT
;
A
#
# COMPACT_ATOMS: atom_id res chain seq x y z
N MET A 1 19.21 -5.07 -24.98
CA MET A 1 18.19 -4.46 -24.10
C MET A 1 17.46 -5.61 -23.42
N SER A 2 17.27 -5.54 -22.11
CA SER A 2 16.43 -6.51 -21.39
C SER A 2 15.01 -6.48 -21.97
N ALA A 3 14.29 -7.59 -21.92
CA ALA A 3 12.87 -7.59 -22.23
C ALA A 3 12.11 -6.70 -21.24
N LYS A 4 11.12 -5.95 -21.72
CA LYS A 4 10.30 -5.04 -20.91
C LYS A 4 9.61 -5.81 -19.78
N ASP A 5 9.79 -5.39 -18.54
CA ASP A 5 8.95 -5.91 -17.44
C ASP A 5 7.50 -5.48 -17.63
N VAL A 6 6.59 -6.46 -17.59
CA VAL A 6 5.15 -6.27 -17.84
C VAL A 6 4.33 -6.15 -16.55
N ARG A 7 4.95 -6.36 -15.39
CA ARG A 7 4.29 -6.30 -14.08
C ARG A 7 4.00 -4.85 -13.70
N THR A 8 3.02 -4.69 -12.82
CA THR A 8 2.65 -3.39 -12.25
C THR A 8 3.37 -3.23 -10.92
N HIS A 9 4.33 -2.31 -10.83
CA HIS A 9 5.14 -2.11 -9.63
C HIS A 9 4.63 -0.95 -8.78
N ILE A 10 4.32 -1.24 -7.53
CA ILE A 10 3.80 -0.27 -6.56
C ILE A 10 4.76 -0.20 -5.39
N MET A 11 5.28 0.97 -5.06
CA MET A 11 5.92 1.20 -3.76
C MET A 11 4.85 1.62 -2.77
N LEU A 12 4.80 0.97 -1.62
CA LEU A 12 3.85 1.18 -0.54
C LEU A 12 4.60 1.59 0.73
N ASP A 13 4.06 2.58 1.42
CA ASP A 13 4.55 3.05 2.72
C ASP A 13 3.35 3.33 3.64
N LEU A 14 3.52 3.05 4.94
CA LEU A 14 2.48 3.19 5.94
C LEU A 14 2.97 4.01 7.13
N ALA A 15 2.10 4.88 7.63
CA ALA A 15 2.23 5.38 9.00
C ALA A 15 1.29 4.59 9.92
N ILE A 16 1.83 4.10 11.04
CA ILE A 16 1.07 3.31 12.03
C ILE A 16 1.12 3.96 13.41
N ALA A 17 0.07 3.71 14.21
CA ALA A 17 -0.07 4.24 15.57
C ALA A 17 0.17 3.20 16.67
N ALA A 18 1.01 2.20 16.40
CA ALA A 18 1.49 1.25 17.40
C ALA A 18 2.94 0.83 17.12
N HIS A 19 3.58 0.24 18.12
CA HIS A 19 4.95 -0.21 18.07
C HIS A 19 5.11 -1.26 16.95
N PRO A 20 6.16 -1.21 16.10
CA PRO A 20 6.24 -2.04 14.89
C PRO A 20 6.18 -3.56 15.10
N LEU A 21 6.54 -4.02 16.30
CA LEU A 21 6.48 -5.44 16.69
C LEU A 21 5.08 -5.90 17.17
N LYS A 22 4.11 -5.00 17.30
CA LYS A 22 2.76 -5.32 17.72
C LYS A 22 1.96 -5.93 16.57
N HIS A 23 1.09 -6.87 16.90
CA HIS A 23 0.14 -7.43 15.93
C HIS A 23 -1.01 -6.45 15.69
N ASN A 24 -1.51 -6.39 14.45
CA ASN A 24 -2.67 -5.59 14.07
C ASN A 24 -2.57 -4.08 14.42
N PRO A 25 -1.48 -3.37 14.07
CA PRO A 25 -1.37 -1.95 14.39
C PRO A 25 -2.40 -1.12 13.62
N ALA A 26 -2.94 -0.08 14.24
CA ALA A 26 -3.78 0.91 13.57
C ALA A 26 -2.96 1.65 12.50
N ILE A 27 -3.46 1.65 11.26
CA ILE A 27 -2.86 2.39 10.14
C ILE A 27 -3.49 3.77 10.09
N ILE A 28 -2.68 4.83 10.15
CA ILE A 28 -3.15 6.22 10.15
C ILE A 28 -2.99 6.91 8.81
N GLN A 29 -2.07 6.44 7.97
CA GLN A 29 -1.89 6.91 6.60
C GLN A 29 -1.39 5.78 5.69
N ILE A 30 -1.86 5.77 4.45
CA ILE A 30 -1.32 4.92 3.38
C ILE A 30 -0.79 5.82 2.26
N GLY A 31 0.50 5.68 1.96
CA GLY A 31 1.14 6.25 0.78
C GLY A 31 1.48 5.15 -0.23
N ALA A 32 1.22 5.38 -1.51
CA ALA A 32 1.66 4.47 -2.57
C ALA A 32 2.01 5.19 -3.87
N VAL A 33 2.99 4.67 -4.60
CA VAL A 33 3.34 5.14 -5.94
C VAL A 33 3.43 3.97 -6.92
N HIS A 34 2.76 4.12 -8.06
CA HIS A 34 2.94 3.26 -9.22
C HIS A 34 4.10 3.82 -10.04
N PHE A 35 5.11 2.99 -10.32
CA PHE A 35 6.32 3.44 -10.99
C PHE A 35 6.77 2.43 -12.04
N ASP A 36 7.52 2.93 -13.04
CA ASP A 36 8.20 2.09 -14.00
C ASP A 36 9.49 1.53 -13.38
N ILE A 37 9.61 0.21 -13.32
CA ILE A 37 10.74 -0.47 -12.66
C ILE A 37 12.08 -0.27 -13.38
N GLU A 38 12.07 0.06 -14.67
CA GLU A 38 13.28 0.21 -15.46
C GLU A 38 13.77 1.66 -15.46
N THR A 39 12.84 2.62 -15.54
CA THR A 39 13.19 4.05 -15.62
C THR A 39 13.15 4.75 -14.25
N GLY A 40 12.44 4.18 -13.27
CA GLY A 40 12.14 4.83 -12.00
C GLY A 40 11.09 5.94 -12.09
N GLU A 41 10.47 6.14 -13.25
CA GLU A 41 9.45 7.17 -13.46
C GLU A 41 8.21 6.89 -12.59
N ILE A 42 7.76 7.91 -11.85
CA ILE A 42 6.50 7.84 -11.10
C ILE A 42 5.35 8.07 -12.06
N LEU A 43 4.50 7.06 -12.23
CA LEU A 43 3.37 7.07 -13.16
C LEU A 43 2.09 7.57 -12.50
N LYS A 44 1.83 7.14 -11.24
CA LYS A 44 0.69 7.58 -10.43
C LYS A 44 1.03 7.59 -8.95
N THR A 45 0.38 8.45 -8.20
CA THR A 45 0.49 8.53 -6.74
C THR A 45 -0.86 8.27 -6.07
N PHE A 46 -0.82 7.82 -4.83
CA PHE A 46 -1.95 7.64 -3.93
C PHE A 46 -1.53 8.02 -2.52
N SER A 47 -2.36 8.78 -1.84
CA SER A 47 -2.21 9.06 -0.41
C SER A 47 -3.59 9.16 0.22
N ILE A 48 -3.76 8.59 1.40
CA ILE A 48 -5.00 8.69 2.15
C ILE A 48 -4.74 8.61 3.66
N ASP A 49 -5.30 9.58 4.37
CA ASP A 49 -5.35 9.56 5.84
C ASP A 49 -6.58 8.77 6.29
N ILE A 50 -6.37 7.85 7.22
CA ILE A 50 -7.41 6.97 7.73
C ILE A 50 -7.87 7.51 9.08
N ASN A 51 -9.17 7.47 9.34
CA ASN A 51 -9.71 7.81 10.64
C ASN A 51 -9.18 6.83 11.70
N LEU A 52 -8.39 7.33 12.66
CA LEU A 52 -7.77 6.51 13.70
C LEU A 52 -8.80 5.73 14.53
N GLU A 53 -9.91 6.37 14.89
CA GLU A 53 -10.97 5.73 15.69
C GLU A 53 -11.57 4.53 14.95
N SER A 54 -11.84 4.67 13.65
CA SER A 54 -12.37 3.57 12.84
C SER A 54 -11.44 2.36 12.76
N CYS A 55 -10.12 2.56 12.89
CA CYS A 55 -9.16 1.47 12.99
C CYS A 55 -9.33 0.72 14.32
N ILE A 56 -9.50 1.46 15.42
CA ILE A 56 -9.71 0.90 16.77
C ILE A 56 -11.04 0.15 16.84
N GLU A 57 -12.12 0.74 16.31
CA GLU A 57 -13.44 0.10 16.20
C GLU A 57 -13.39 -1.20 15.38
N SER A 58 -12.47 -1.28 14.42
CA SER A 58 -12.23 -2.48 13.61
C SER A 58 -11.29 -3.51 14.29
N GLY A 59 -10.84 -3.24 15.52
CA GLY A 59 -9.99 -4.14 16.31
C GLY A 59 -8.49 -4.01 16.06
N LEU A 60 -8.04 -2.95 15.37
CA LEU A 60 -6.61 -2.60 15.29
C LEU A 60 -6.18 -1.87 16.58
N ILE A 61 -4.91 -1.99 16.95
CA ILE A 61 -4.42 -1.50 18.23
C ILE A 61 -3.52 -0.28 18.11
N THR A 62 -3.47 0.48 19.20
CA THR A 62 -2.55 1.60 19.42
C THR A 62 -1.72 1.38 20.69
N ASP A 63 -0.68 2.18 20.89
CA ASP A 63 -0.02 2.33 22.20
C ASP A 63 0.41 3.77 22.46
N SER A 64 0.45 4.11 23.75
CA SER A 64 0.71 5.47 24.21
C SER A 64 2.09 5.98 23.82
N ASP A 65 3.12 5.13 23.86
CA ASP A 65 4.49 5.51 23.52
C ASP A 65 4.60 5.88 22.02
N THR A 66 3.95 5.09 21.15
CA THR A 66 3.91 5.39 19.72
C THR A 66 3.08 6.63 19.42
N LEU A 67 1.93 6.82 20.08
CA LEU A 67 1.14 8.03 19.91
C LEU A 67 1.91 9.30 20.32
N GLN A 68 2.65 9.25 21.44
CA GLN A 68 3.53 10.36 21.85
C GLN A 68 4.66 10.59 20.84
N TRP A 69 5.25 9.51 20.30
CA TRP A 69 6.26 9.62 19.27
C TRP A 69 5.70 10.28 18.00
N LEU A 70 4.49 9.89 17.58
CA LEU A 70 3.81 10.47 16.42
C LEU A 70 3.50 11.95 16.63
N GLU A 71 2.95 12.32 17.79
CA GLU A 71 2.66 13.72 18.16
C GLU A 71 3.93 14.58 18.13
N LYS A 72 5.08 14.02 18.54
CA LYS A 72 6.36 14.73 18.53
C LYS A 72 6.99 14.86 17.13
N ASN A 73 6.94 13.79 16.32
CA ASN A 73 7.76 13.68 15.11
C ASN A 73 6.97 13.92 13.82
N ILE A 74 5.70 13.53 13.77
CA ILE A 74 4.80 13.72 12.62
C ILE A 74 3.39 14.16 13.08
N PRO A 75 3.27 15.29 13.81
CA PRO A 75 2.00 15.76 14.37
C PRO A 75 0.93 15.99 13.30
N ASP A 76 1.33 16.46 12.12
CA ASP A 76 0.40 16.74 11.03
C ASP A 76 -0.27 15.46 10.51
N THR A 77 0.47 14.35 10.37
CA THR A 77 -0.07 13.05 9.96
C THR A 77 -1.02 12.48 11.01
N LEU A 78 -0.65 12.56 12.29
CA LEU A 78 -1.52 12.11 13.39
C LEU A 78 -2.81 12.95 13.45
N SER A 79 -2.68 14.27 13.37
CA SER A 79 -3.82 15.19 13.36
C SER A 79 -4.73 14.97 12.14
N ALA A 80 -4.16 14.78 10.95
CA ALA A 80 -4.92 14.45 9.74
C ALA A 80 -5.72 13.15 9.91
N SER A 81 -5.12 12.13 10.51
CA SER A 81 -5.78 10.86 10.82
C SER A 81 -6.89 11.00 11.87
N GLN A 82 -6.66 11.71 12.96
CA GLN A 82 -7.66 11.97 14.00
C GLN A 82 -8.87 12.75 13.47
N ASN A 83 -8.65 13.64 12.50
CA ASN A 83 -9.69 14.45 11.87
C ASN A 83 -10.23 13.85 10.56
N SER A 84 -9.67 12.74 10.08
CA SER A 84 -10.08 12.13 8.81
C SER A 84 -11.52 11.62 8.91
N LYS A 85 -12.29 11.82 7.83
CA LYS A 85 -13.64 11.26 7.68
C LYS A 85 -13.64 9.93 6.92
N VAL A 86 -12.46 9.40 6.59
CA VAL A 86 -12.32 8.18 5.81
C VAL A 86 -12.11 7.01 6.76
N ALA A 87 -13.15 6.20 6.94
CA ALA A 87 -13.05 4.97 7.71
C ALA A 87 -12.09 3.95 7.06
N LEU A 88 -11.49 3.07 7.87
CA LEU A 88 -10.57 2.01 7.45
C LEU A 88 -11.07 1.24 6.21
N GLN A 89 -12.30 0.72 6.28
CA GLN A 89 -12.90 -0.07 5.20
C GLN A 89 -12.98 0.72 3.89
N ILE A 90 -13.26 2.03 3.97
CA ILE A 90 -13.35 2.90 2.80
C ILE A 90 -11.96 3.18 2.23
N ALA A 91 -10.97 3.43 3.09
CA ALA A 91 -9.59 3.66 2.67
C ALA A 91 -9.04 2.44 1.92
N LEU A 92 -9.24 1.24 2.45
CA LEU A 92 -8.79 -0.01 1.84
C LEU A 92 -9.50 -0.31 0.50
N LYS A 93 -10.81 -0.03 0.39
CA LYS A 93 -11.55 -0.12 -0.88
C LYS A 93 -11.01 0.86 -1.93
N ARG A 94 -10.66 2.08 -1.51
CA ARG A 94 -10.06 3.10 -2.40
C ARG A 94 -8.68 2.68 -2.88
N LEU A 95 -7.83 2.16 -1.99
CA LEU A 95 -6.53 1.59 -2.38
C LEU A 95 -6.72 0.43 -3.36
N THR A 96 -7.62 -0.51 -3.08
CA THR A 96 -7.92 -1.65 -3.98
C THR A 96 -8.35 -1.19 -5.37
N THR A 97 -9.21 -0.17 -5.42
CA THR A 97 -9.67 0.43 -6.68
C THR A 97 -8.52 1.12 -7.43
N TRP A 98 -7.67 1.84 -6.71
CA TRP A 98 -6.51 2.52 -7.27
C TRP A 98 -5.49 1.52 -7.84
N LEU A 99 -5.16 0.45 -7.12
CA LEU A 99 -4.30 -0.64 -7.59
C LEU A 99 -4.84 -1.27 -8.87
N SER A 100 -6.14 -1.56 -8.90
CA SER A 100 -6.82 -2.08 -10.09
C SER A 100 -6.72 -1.12 -11.28
N SER A 101 -6.79 0.19 -11.03
CA SER A 101 -6.63 1.20 -12.08
C SER A 101 -5.20 1.29 -12.61
N CYS A 102 -4.19 1.16 -11.73
CA CYS A 102 -2.77 1.14 -12.10
C CYS A 102 -2.48 -0.08 -12.98
N HIS A 103 -2.97 -1.24 -12.55
CA HIS A 103 -2.85 -2.49 -13.28
C HIS A 103 -3.43 -2.41 -14.69
N LYS A 104 -4.68 -1.94 -14.83
CA LYS A 104 -5.32 -1.73 -16.13
C LYS A 104 -4.54 -0.76 -17.01
N SER A 105 -4.07 0.37 -16.46
CA SER A 105 -3.28 1.32 -17.25
C SER A 105 -1.94 0.73 -17.71
N ASN A 106 -1.29 -0.08 -16.88
CA ASN A 106 -0.05 -0.75 -17.25
C ASN A 106 -0.29 -1.77 -18.38
N GLN A 107 -1.34 -2.58 -18.28
CA GLN A 107 -1.72 -3.53 -19.34
C GLN A 107 -1.95 -2.84 -20.69
N VAL A 108 -2.61 -1.68 -20.68
CA VAL A 108 -2.82 -0.88 -21.91
C VAL A 108 -1.47 -0.35 -22.42
N SER A 109 -0.64 0.23 -21.55
CA SER A 109 0.69 0.75 -21.91
C SER A 109 1.58 -0.33 -22.54
N ILE A 110 1.64 -1.53 -21.94
CA ILE A 110 2.42 -2.65 -22.47
C ILE A 110 1.95 -3.04 -23.88
N LYS A 111 0.63 -3.17 -24.09
CA LYS A 111 0.07 -3.53 -25.41
C LYS A 111 0.31 -2.46 -26.47
N THR A 112 0.27 -1.18 -26.09
CA THR A 112 0.45 -0.06 -27.02
C THR A 112 1.91 0.22 -27.35
N ASN A 113 2.77 0.28 -26.33
CA ASN A 113 4.16 0.71 -26.47
C ASN A 113 5.13 -0.43 -26.74
N TYR A 114 4.77 -1.67 -26.36
CA TYR A 114 5.61 -2.85 -26.50
C TYR A 114 4.85 -4.01 -27.16
N PRO A 115 4.32 -3.83 -28.39
CA PRO A 115 3.49 -4.85 -29.05
C PRO A 115 4.22 -6.16 -29.37
N ALA A 116 5.57 -6.16 -29.34
CA ALA A 116 6.39 -7.35 -29.52
C ALA A 116 6.68 -8.10 -28.20
N ALA A 117 6.30 -7.55 -27.05
CA ALA A 117 6.47 -8.21 -25.76
C ALA A 117 5.64 -9.49 -25.71
N ARG A 118 6.30 -10.63 -25.49
CA ARG A 118 5.65 -11.92 -25.28
C ARG A 118 5.60 -12.19 -23.78
N PHE A 119 4.39 -12.30 -23.24
CA PHE A 119 4.14 -12.60 -21.84
C PHE A 119 2.87 -13.45 -21.73
N ASP A 120 2.79 -14.28 -20.71
CA ASP A 120 1.56 -14.96 -20.33
C ASP A 120 0.65 -13.96 -19.60
N PRO A 121 -0.68 -14.01 -19.77
CA PRO A 121 -1.59 -13.22 -18.95
C PRO A 121 -1.36 -13.35 -17.43
N THR A 122 -0.83 -14.48 -16.94
CA THR A 122 -0.45 -14.68 -15.54
C THR A 122 0.78 -13.87 -15.10
N ASP A 123 1.57 -13.36 -16.04
CA ASP A 123 2.73 -12.49 -15.75
C ASP A 123 2.29 -11.06 -15.39
N LEU A 124 1.09 -10.66 -15.79
CA LEU A 124 0.50 -9.37 -15.47
C LEU A 124 0.03 -9.36 -14.02
N GLN A 125 0.96 -9.16 -13.10
CA GLN A 125 0.70 -9.11 -11.67
C GLN A 125 1.01 -7.74 -11.08
N VAL A 126 0.32 -7.41 -9.98
CA VAL A 126 0.67 -6.26 -9.14
C VAL A 126 1.70 -6.72 -8.12
N MET A 127 2.85 -6.05 -8.12
CA MET A 127 3.99 -6.28 -7.24
C MET A 127 4.08 -5.14 -6.24
N ILE A 128 4.11 -5.45 -4.95
CA ILE A 128 4.13 -4.46 -3.88
C ILE A 128 5.53 -4.40 -3.27
N TRP A 129 6.21 -3.28 -3.44
CA TRP A 129 7.47 -2.97 -2.80
C TRP A 129 7.21 -2.25 -1.48
N ALA A 130 7.96 -2.60 -0.44
CA ALA A 130 7.94 -1.91 0.85
C ALA A 130 9.36 -1.76 1.43
N TYR A 131 9.53 -0.79 2.33
CA TYR A 131 10.80 -0.57 3.02
C TYR A 131 10.94 -1.52 4.22
N GLY A 132 11.86 -2.48 4.14
CA GLY A 132 12.05 -3.49 5.19
C GLY A 132 11.41 -4.83 4.86
N SER A 133 11.60 -5.82 5.74
CA SER A 133 11.26 -7.24 5.54
C SER A 133 9.74 -7.51 5.48
N THR A 134 9.05 -7.01 4.44
CA THR A 134 7.60 -7.18 4.19
C THR A 134 6.68 -6.64 5.30
N GLN A 135 7.18 -5.73 6.14
CA GLN A 135 6.47 -5.31 7.35
C GLN A 135 5.16 -4.58 7.02
N ASP A 136 5.19 -3.60 6.10
CA ASP A 136 3.98 -2.90 5.64
C ASP A 136 2.98 -3.85 5.00
N CYS A 137 3.45 -4.84 4.24
CA CYS A 137 2.60 -5.85 3.61
C CYS A 137 1.87 -6.70 4.66
N ARG A 138 2.52 -7.02 5.80
CA ARG A 138 1.90 -7.72 6.93
C ARG A 138 0.89 -6.87 7.68
N TRP A 139 1.15 -5.57 7.83
CA TRP A 139 0.18 -4.66 8.43
C TRP A 139 -1.04 -4.47 7.53
N MET A 140 -0.85 -4.38 6.21
CA MET A 140 -1.96 -4.40 5.25
C MET A 140 -2.80 -5.67 5.36
N GLU A 141 -2.17 -6.85 5.47
CA GLU A 141 -2.90 -8.12 5.67
C GLU A 141 -3.81 -8.04 6.91
N SER A 142 -3.27 -7.51 8.02
CA SER A 142 -4.00 -7.34 9.27
C SER A 142 -5.17 -6.36 9.11
N ALA A 143 -4.95 -5.24 8.43
CA ALA A 143 -5.95 -4.21 8.18
C ALA A 143 -7.08 -4.69 7.25
N TYR A 144 -6.76 -5.39 6.15
CA TYR A 144 -7.76 -6.00 5.28
C TYR A 144 -8.60 -7.02 6.04
N LYS A 145 -7.98 -7.86 6.87
CA LYS A 145 -8.69 -8.82 7.72
C LYS A 145 -9.60 -8.14 8.75
N ALA A 146 -9.12 -7.10 9.44
CA ALA A 146 -9.90 -6.32 10.40
C ALA A 146 -11.10 -5.63 9.75
N ALA A 147 -10.97 -5.23 8.49
CA ALA A 147 -12.02 -4.60 7.69
C ALA A 147 -13.00 -5.58 7.03
N ASP A 148 -12.85 -6.89 7.25
CA ASP A 148 -13.57 -7.96 6.55
C ASP A 148 -13.47 -7.84 5.01
N LEU A 149 -12.25 -7.54 4.54
CA LEU A 149 -11.91 -7.39 3.13
C LEU A 149 -10.81 -8.38 2.73
N ARG A 150 -10.82 -8.77 1.45
CA ARG A 150 -9.76 -9.57 0.86
C ARG A 150 -8.64 -8.66 0.33
N LYS A 151 -7.40 -8.90 0.73
CA LYS A 151 -6.22 -8.23 0.18
C LYS A 151 -6.13 -8.49 -1.35
N PRO A 152 -5.90 -7.47 -2.19
CA PRO A 152 -6.01 -7.61 -3.63
C PRO A 152 -4.75 -8.16 -4.33
N TRP A 153 -3.70 -8.52 -3.59
CA TRP A 153 -2.51 -9.19 -4.11
C TRP A 153 -2.13 -10.39 -3.24
N MET A 154 -1.35 -11.30 -3.81
CA MET A 154 -0.91 -12.52 -3.14
C MET A 154 0.41 -12.30 -2.39
N TYR A 155 0.67 -13.07 -1.34
CA TYR A 155 1.87 -12.91 -0.49
C TYR A 155 3.20 -13.05 -1.26
N TYR A 156 3.22 -13.85 -2.33
CA TYR A 156 4.41 -14.03 -3.16
C TYR A 156 4.72 -12.83 -4.07
N ASN A 157 3.86 -11.78 -4.06
CA ASN A 157 4.08 -10.52 -4.75
C ASN A 157 4.60 -9.40 -3.83
N ASP A 158 4.84 -9.71 -2.56
CA ASP A 158 5.48 -8.80 -1.62
C ASP A 158 6.99 -8.77 -1.91
N LEU A 159 7.54 -7.58 -2.17
CA LEU A 159 8.94 -7.33 -2.53
C LEU A 159 9.58 -6.40 -1.50
N CYS A 160 10.84 -6.64 -1.19
CA CYS A 160 11.62 -5.78 -0.30
C CYS A 160 12.56 -4.92 -1.13
N VAL A 161 12.53 -3.61 -0.92
CA VAL A 161 13.45 -2.68 -1.60
C VAL A 161 14.93 -2.89 -1.19
N ARG A 162 15.20 -3.64 -0.12
CA ARG A 162 16.56 -3.90 0.39
C ARG A 162 17.19 -5.20 -0.14
N THR A 163 16.46 -6.00 -0.90
CA THR A 163 16.90 -7.31 -1.42
C THR A 163 16.98 -7.28 -2.92
#